data_AF-A0A9X8VD73-F1
#
_entry.id   AF-A0A9X8VD73-F1
#
_cell.length_a   1.000
_cell.length_b   1.000
_cell.length_c   1.000
_cell.angle_alpha   90.00
_cell.angle_beta   90.00
_cell.angle_gamma   90.00
#
_symmetry.space_group_name_H-M   'P 1'
#
loop_
_entity.id
_entity.type
_entity.pdbx_description
1 polymer ?
#
loop_
_entity_poly.entity_id
_entity_poly.type
_entity_poly.pdbx_seq_one_letter_code
_entity_poly.pdbx_strand_id
1 'polypeptide(L)' 'SQWRLDRVIAELARYRRGHLSCDPAVAGLRVSGSFPLNDIDRALALLSQTLPVRLKSFTRYWLQIVPA' A
#
# COMPACT_ATOMS: atom_id res chain seq x y z
N SER A 1 -6.18 -8.63 -11.30
CA SER A 1 -6.19 -7.22 -11.76
C SER A 1 -4.77 -6.76 -12.06
N GLN A 2 -4.56 -5.88 -13.04
CA GLN A 2 -3.24 -5.37 -13.45
C GLN A 2 -2.99 -3.93 -12.94
N TRP A 3 -3.42 -3.61 -11.72
CA TRP A 3 -3.42 -2.23 -11.24
C TRP A 3 -1.99 -1.77 -10.89
N ARG A 4 -1.75 -0.46 -10.99
CA ARG A 4 -0.52 0.16 -10.48
C ARG A 4 -0.62 0.33 -8.96
N LEU A 5 0.51 0.25 -8.28
CA LEU A 5 0.58 0.33 -6.82
C LEU A 5 0.05 1.67 -6.31
N ASP A 6 0.40 2.79 -6.95
CA ASP A 6 -0.15 4.11 -6.60
C ASP A 6 -1.68 4.15 -6.57
N ARG A 7 -2.34 3.53 -7.55
CA ARG A 7 -3.80 3.44 -7.61
C ARG A 7 -4.35 2.57 -6.49
N VAL A 8 -3.71 1.43 -6.21
CA VAL A 8 -4.13 0.56 -5.10
C VAL A 8 -4.01 1.31 -3.76
N ILE A 9 -2.90 2.01 -3.54
CA ILE A 9 -2.67 2.78 -2.32
C ILE A 9 -3.66 3.94 -2.19
N ALA A 10 -3.95 4.65 -3.28
CA ALA A 10 -4.96 5.70 -3.29
C ALA A 10 -6.35 5.17 -2.93
N GLU A 11 -6.74 3.98 -3.43
CA GLU A 11 -8.01 3.36 -3.07
C GLU A 11 -8.04 2.92 -1.60
N LEU A 12 -6.99 2.26 -1.11
CA LEU A 12 -6.90 1.86 0.30
C LEU A 12 -6.92 3.07 1.26
N ALA A 13 -6.31 4.18 0.86
CA ALA A 13 -6.30 5.42 1.64
C ALA A 13 -7.71 6.00 1.86
N ARG A 14 -8.68 5.72 0.97
CA ARG A 14 -10.07 6.17 1.13
C ARG A 14 -10.79 5.46 2.28
N TYR A 15 -10.37 4.25 2.63
CA TYR A 15 -11.02 3.41 3.65
C TYR A 15 -10.24 3.37 4.96
N ARG A 16 -9.03 3.94 5.02
CA ARG A 16 -8.20 4.01 6.24
C ARG A 16 -8.36 5.38 6.92
N ARG A 17 -8.43 5.37 8.25
CA ARG A 17 -8.23 6.58 9.05
C ARG A 17 -6.73 6.89 9.15
N GLY A 18 -6.29 8.01 8.56
CA GLY A 18 -4.90 8.48 8.59
C GLY A 18 -4.31 8.70 7.20
N HIS A 19 -3.03 9.11 7.15
CA HIS A 19 -2.28 9.31 5.92
C HIS A 19 -1.59 8.02 5.48
N LEU A 20 -1.80 7.65 4.22
CA LEU A 20 -1.14 6.55 3.55
C LEU A 20 -0.62 7.06 2.20
N SER A 21 0.68 6.94 1.97
CA SER A 21 1.32 7.35 0.72
C SER A 21 2.21 6.25 0.15
N CYS A 22 2.61 6.36 -1.12
CA CYS A 22 3.62 5.51 -1.74
C CYS A 22 4.78 6.35 -2.28
N ASP A 23 5.98 5.82 -2.15
CA ASP A 23 7.18 6.38 -2.77
C ASP A 23 7.05 6.32 -4.31
N PRO A 24 7.35 7.41 -5.05
CA PRO A 24 7.31 7.44 -6.51
C PRO A 24 8.12 6.32 -7.17
N ALA A 25 9.20 5.85 -6.55
CA ALA A 25 10.05 4.77 -7.09
C ALA A 25 9.30 3.43 -7.23
N VAL A 26 8.25 3.21 -6.42
CA VAL A 26 7.47 1.96 -6.43
C VAL A 26 6.04 2.16 -6.95
N ALA A 27 5.61 3.40 -7.20
CA ALA A 27 4.27 3.74 -7.69
C ALA A 27 3.85 2.96 -8.94
N GLY A 28 4.80 2.68 -9.83
CA GLY A 28 4.57 1.96 -11.09
C GLY A 28 4.48 0.43 -10.97
N LEU A 29 4.74 -0.15 -9.79
CA LEU A 29 4.70 -1.60 -9.60
C LEU A 29 3.31 -2.16 -9.92
N ARG A 30 3.28 -3.29 -10.62
CA ARG A 30 2.04 -3.98 -10.95
C ARG A 30 1.61 -4.83 -9.77
N VAL A 31 0.40 -4.57 -9.30
CA VAL A 31 -0.22 -5.29 -8.22
C VAL A 31 -1.18 -6.33 -8.82
N SER A 32 -0.88 -7.60 -8.60
CA SER A 32 -1.74 -8.73 -8.94
C SER A 32 -2.30 -9.35 -7.65
N GLY A 33 -3.59 -9.66 -7.65
CA GLY A 33 -4.28 -10.27 -6.51
C GLY A 33 -5.58 -9.57 -6.14
N SER A 34 -6.29 -10.16 -5.19
CA SER A 34 -7.43 -9.56 -4.50
C SER A 34 -6.96 -9.14 -3.11
N PHE A 35 -7.13 -7.87 -2.74
CA PHE A 35 -6.74 -7.35 -1.44
C PHE A 35 -7.99 -7.07 -0.61
N PRO A 36 -8.05 -7.53 0.65
CA PRO A 36 -9.19 -7.28 1.51
C PRO A 36 -9.32 -5.79 1.81
N LEU A 37 -10.45 -5.17 1.43
CA LEU A 37 -10.73 -3.77 1.75
C LEU A 37 -11.30 -3.58 3.16
N ASN A 38 -11.74 -4.67 3.81
CA ASN A 38 -12.24 -4.65 5.19
C ASN A 38 -11.12 -4.60 6.24
N ASP A 39 -9.88 -4.93 5.86
CA ASP A 39 -8.71 -4.90 6.73
C ASP A 39 -7.50 -4.34 5.96
N ILE A 40 -7.36 -3.00 6.03
CA ILE A 40 -6.32 -2.28 5.31
C ILE A 40 -4.93 -2.66 5.82
N ASP A 41 -4.74 -2.88 7.12
CA ASP A 41 -3.43 -3.22 7.68
C ASP A 41 -2.97 -4.60 7.19
N ARG A 42 -3.89 -5.56 7.08
CA ARG A 42 -3.62 -6.86 6.44
C ARG A 42 -3.32 -6.71 4.95
N ALA A 43 -4.05 -5.86 4.23
CA ALA A 43 -3.77 -5.59 2.81
C ALA A 43 -2.37 -5.00 2.61
N LEU A 44 -1.95 -4.05 3.45
CA LEU A 44 -0.62 -3.45 3.43
C LEU A 44 0.49 -4.46 3.77
N ALA A 45 0.25 -5.35 4.72
CA ALA A 45 1.18 -6.43 5.06
C ALA A 45 1.34 -7.43 3.89
N LEU A 46 0.25 -7.78 3.22
CA LEU A 46 0.28 -8.64 2.03
C LEU A 46 1.04 -7.98 0.87
N LEU A 47 0.83 -6.68 0.63
CA LEU A 47 1.58 -5.93 -0.39
C LEU A 47 3.09 -5.99 -0.15
N SER A 48 3.53 -5.92 1.10
CA SER A 48 4.96 -6.00 1.45
C SER A 48 5.53 -7.42 1.32
N GLN A 49 4.68 -8.45 1.24
CA GLN A 49 5.10 -9.84 1.02
C GLN A 49 5.14 -10.20 -0.47
N THR A 50 4.30 -9.58 -1.30
CA THR A 50 4.16 -9.90 -2.72
C THR A 50 4.96 -8.99 -3.64
N LEU A 51 5.37 -7.82 -3.16
CA LEU A 51 6.12 -6.82 -3.91
C LEU A 51 7.42 -6.48 -3.17
N PRO A 52 8.45 -5.99 -3.88
CA PRO A 52 9.71 -5.54 -3.28
C PRO A 52 9.54 -4.17 -2.58
N VAL A 53 8.63 -4.10 -1.62
CA VAL A 53 8.28 -2.89 -0.87
C VAL A 53 8.20 -3.20 0.63
N ARG A 54 8.33 -2.17 1.45
CA ARG A 54 8.17 -2.23 2.89
C ARG A 54 7.33 -1.06 3.41
N LEU A 55 6.78 -1.22 4.60
CA LEU A 55 6.03 -0.18 5.30
C LEU A 55 6.96 0.65 6.18
N LYS A 56 6.97 1.96 5.95
CA LYS A 56 7.60 2.96 6.83
C LYS A 56 6.52 3.66 7.64
N SER A 57 6.57 3.48 8.96
CA SER A 57 5.68 4.18 9.89
C SER A 57 6.39 5.41 10.44
N PHE A 58 5.76 6.59 10.29
CA PHE A 58 6.22 7.82 10.94
C PHE A 58 5.48 8.04 12.26
N THR A 59 4.18 7.73 12.28
CA THR A 59 3.31 7.77 13.45
C THR A 59 2.22 6.71 13.31
N ARG A 60 1.40 6.48 14.35
CA ARG A 60 0.23 5.57 14.29
C ARG A 60 -0.71 5.85 13.11
N TYR A 61 -0.83 7.11 12.69
CA TYR A 61 -1.73 7.54 11.63
C TYR A 61 -1.02 7.90 10.32
N TRP A 62 0.31 7.74 10.23
CA TRP A 62 1.06 8.04 9.02
C TRP A 62 1.94 6.86 8.63
N LEU A 63 1.52 6.20 7.54
CA LEU A 63 2.26 5.14 6.88
C LEU A 63 2.69 5.56 5.47
N GLN A 64 3.84 5.07 5.04
CA GLN A 64 4.32 5.22 3.68
C GLN A 64 4.86 3.88 3.17
N ILE A 65 4.48 3.51 1.95
CA ILE A 65 5.07 2.38 1.23
C ILE A 65 6.34 2.86 0.55
N VAL A 66 7.47 2.20 0.82
CA VAL A 66 8.78 2.54 0.27
C VAL A 66 9.44 1.29 -0.33
N PRO A 67 10.47 1.42 -1.19
CA PRO A 67 11.28 0.27 -1.62
C PRO A 67 11.84 -0.52 -0.41
N ALA A 68 11.87 -1.86 -0.54
CA ALA A 68 12.42 -2.77 0.47
C ALA A 68 13.93 -2.57 0.69
#